data_AF-A0A6J6CPY6-F1
#
_entry.id   AF-A0A6J6CPY6-F1
#
_cell.length_a   1.000
_cell.length_b   1.000
_cell.length_c   1.000
_cell.angle_alpha   90.00
_cell.angle_beta   90.00
_cell.angle_gamma   90.00
#
_symmetry.space_group_name_H-M   'P 1'
#
loop_
_entity.id
_entity.type
_entity.pdbx_description
1 polymer ?
#
loop_
_entity_poly.entity_id
_entity_poly.type
_entity_poly.pdbx_seq_one_letter_code
_entity_poly.pdbx_strand_id
1 'polypeptide(L)'
;MGFASLQFDESIGKLSVVGSGMKTHSGVSATLFGALAKAGINIEMISTSEIRISVITRSDQVIEAAKVVHTAFGLDGDSEAVVHAGTGR
;
A
#
# COMPACT_ATOMS: atom_id res chain seq x y z
N MET A 1 16.06 -29.18 10.35
CA MET A 1 15.43 -27.91 10.77
C MET A 1 13.97 -27.98 10.36
N GLY A 2 13.04 -27.86 11.32
CA GLY A 2 11.59 -27.88 11.08
C GLY A 2 10.94 -26.62 11.64
N PHE A 3 9.66 -26.42 11.37
CA PHE A 3 8.86 -25.31 11.92
C PHE A 3 8.13 -25.74 13.19
N ALA A 4 7.84 -24.79 14.09
CA ALA A 4 7.06 -25.05 15.30
C ALA A 4 5.55 -25.16 15.01
N SER A 5 5.05 -24.39 14.04
CA SER A 5 3.66 -24.45 13.56
C SER A 5 3.53 -23.83 12.16
N LEU A 6 2.45 -24.17 11.47
CA LEU A 6 2.03 -23.56 10.21
C LEU A 6 0.66 -22.91 10.43
N GLN A 7 0.52 -21.66 10.01
CA GLN A 7 -0.74 -20.92 10.07
C GLN A 7 -1.13 -20.48 8.66
N PHE A 8 -2.44 -20.46 8.41
CA PHE A 8 -3.03 -20.12 7.12
C PHE A 8 -4.26 -19.24 7.36
N ASP A 9 -4.38 -18.15 6.60
CA ASP A 9 -5.50 -17.22 6.64
C ASP A 9 -5.89 -16.83 5.22
N GLU A 10 -7.13 -17.13 4.82
CA GLU A 10 -7.71 -16.77 3.52
C GLU A 10 -8.41 -15.40 3.54
N SER A 11 -8.63 -14.86 4.73
CA SER A 11 -9.44 -13.66 4.97
C SER A 11 -8.57 -12.39 5.05
N ILE A 12 -7.55 -12.34 4.19
CA ILE A 12 -6.62 -11.22 4.07
C ILE A 12 -6.76 -10.51 2.72
N GLY A 13 -6.50 -9.21 2.72
CA GLY A 13 -6.41 -8.37 1.53
C GLY A 13 -5.02 -7.76 1.42
N LYS A 14 -4.50 -7.65 0.20
CA LYS A 14 -3.21 -7.00 -0.07
C LYS A 14 -3.43 -5.67 -0.79
N LEU A 15 -2.96 -4.58 -0.19
CA LEU A 15 -2.86 -3.28 -0.83
C LEU A 15 -1.39 -2.96 -1.11
N SER A 16 -1.09 -2.36 -2.26
CA SER A 16 0.27 -1.96 -2.61
C SER A 16 0.29 -0.54 -3.17
N VAL A 17 1.11 0.33 -2.58
CA VAL A 17 1.47 1.62 -3.16
C VAL A 17 2.73 1.41 -3.98
N VAL A 18 2.74 1.87 -5.24
CA VAL A 18 3.85 1.71 -6.19
C VAL A 18 4.27 3.07 -6.75
N GLY A 19 5.56 3.29 -6.90
CA GLY A 19 6.12 4.55 -7.41
C GLY A 19 7.64 4.58 -7.34
N SER A 20 8.26 5.55 -8.02
CA SER A 20 9.71 5.75 -7.99
C SER A 20 10.12 6.64 -6.81
N GLY A 21 11.33 6.44 -6.27
CA GLY A 21 11.91 7.34 -5.26
C GLY A 21 11.33 7.22 -3.84
N MET A 22 10.68 6.09 -3.50
CA MET A 22 10.09 5.89 -2.17
C MET A 22 11.13 5.85 -1.04
N LYS A 23 12.34 5.35 -1.33
CA LYS A 23 13.46 5.28 -0.37
C LYS A 23 13.95 6.65 0.10
N THR A 24 13.87 7.67 -0.77
CA THR A 24 14.33 9.04 -0.48
C THR A 24 13.20 9.95 0.02
N HIS A 25 11.93 9.51 -0.08
CA HIS A 25 10.75 10.26 0.35
C HIS A 25 10.02 9.52 1.47
N SER A 26 10.53 9.64 2.70
CA SER A 26 9.91 9.08 3.92
C SER A 26 8.43 9.49 4.12
N GLY A 27 8.02 10.61 3.50
CA GLY A 27 6.62 11.06 3.47
C GLY A 27 5.64 10.05 2.87
N VAL A 28 6.06 9.17 1.95
CA VAL A 28 5.17 8.18 1.32
C VAL A 28 4.65 7.18 2.35
N SER A 29 5.54 6.59 3.15
CA SER A 29 5.18 5.65 4.21
C SER A 29 4.32 6.33 5.29
N ALA A 30 4.69 7.55 5.68
CA ALA A 30 3.94 8.33 6.66
C ALA A 30 2.50 8.63 6.20
N THR A 31 2.33 9.03 4.93
CA THR A 31 1.00 9.25 4.32
C THR A 31 0.19 7.97 4.29
N LEU A 32 0.76 6.86 3.81
CA LEU A 32 0.08 5.57 3.73
C LEU A 32 -0.40 5.09 5.11
N PHE A 33 0.50 5.00 6.09
CA PHE A 33 0.15 4.48 7.41
C PHE A 33 -0.77 5.43 8.17
N GLY A 34 -0.55 6.75 8.03
CA GLY A 34 -1.42 7.76 8.62
C GLY A 34 -2.85 7.72 8.06
N ALA A 35 -3.00 7.49 6.76
CA ALA A 35 -4.32 7.37 6.12
C ALA A 35 -5.07 6.13 6.61
N LEU A 36 -4.41 4.96 6.62
CA LEU A 36 -5.01 3.71 7.11
C LEU A 36 -5.39 3.80 8.60
N ALA A 37 -4.51 4.39 9.43
CA ALA A 37 -4.78 4.58 10.85
C ALA A 37 -5.97 5.51 11.11
N LYS A 38 -6.09 6.62 10.37
CA LYS A 38 -7.23 7.54 10.47
C LYS A 38 -8.56 6.89 10.07
N ALA A 39 -8.51 5.94 9.14
CA ALA A 39 -9.68 5.16 8.71
C ALA A 39 -9.97 3.94 9.61
N GLY A 40 -9.18 3.69 10.66
CA GLY A 40 -9.36 2.54 11.54
C GLY A 40 -9.04 1.19 10.88
N ILE A 41 -8.21 1.18 9.83
CA ILE A 41 -7.83 -0.02 9.09
C ILE A 41 -6.54 -0.58 9.69
N ASN A 42 -6.62 -1.80 10.22
CA ASN A 42 -5.47 -2.46 10.83
C ASN A 42 -4.50 -3.00 9.76
N ILE A 43 -3.20 -2.89 10.03
CA ILE A 43 -2.14 -3.46 9.19
C ILE A 43 -1.61 -4.72 9.88
N GLU A 44 -1.82 -5.88 9.27
CA GLU A 44 -1.35 -7.17 9.79
C GLU A 44 0.10 -7.46 9.40
N MET A 45 0.53 -6.99 8.23
CA MET A 45 1.88 -7.21 7.73
C MET A 45 2.31 -6.05 6.82
N ILE A 46 3.60 -5.73 6.86
CA ILE A 46 4.23 -4.73 5.99
C ILE A 46 5.38 -5.39 5.23
N SER A 47 5.48 -5.14 3.94
CA SER A 47 6.63 -5.50 3.11
C SER A 47 6.98 -4.35 2.18
N THR A 48 8.27 -4.01 2.09
CA THR A 48 8.75 -2.82 1.35
C THR A 48 9.86 -3.17 0.38
N SER A 49 9.89 -2.50 -0.75
CA SER A 49 11.04 -2.39 -1.66
C SER A 49 11.31 -0.92 -1.98
N GLU A 50 12.29 -0.64 -2.84
CA GLU A 50 12.61 0.73 -3.26
C GLU A 50 11.48 1.42 -4.04
N ILE A 51 10.53 0.64 -4.57
CA ILE A 51 9.46 1.11 -5.45
C ILE A 51 8.05 0.69 -5.01
N ARG A 52 7.93 -0.04 -3.91
CA ARG A 52 6.64 -0.60 -3.46
C ARG A 52 6.57 -0.70 -1.95
N ILE A 53 5.45 -0.26 -1.38
CA ILE A 53 5.05 -0.61 -0.02
C ILE A 53 3.79 -1.45 -0.13
N SER A 54 3.84 -2.70 0.33
CA SER A 54 2.71 -3.61 0.42
C SER A 54 2.28 -3.75 1.87
N VAL A 55 0.98 -3.67 2.11
CA VAL A 55 0.36 -3.95 3.41
C VAL A 55 -0.66 -5.06 3.27
N ILE A 56 -0.78 -5.87 4.31
CA ILE A 56 -1.84 -6.86 4.47
C ILE A 56 -2.86 -6.34 5.48
N THR A 57 -4.14 -6.39 5.12
CA THR A 57 -5.29 -6.00 5.93
C THR A 57 -6.31 -7.13 5.94
N ARG A 58 -7.45 -6.97 6.64
CA ARG A 58 -8.60 -7.86 6.43
C ARG A 58 -9.13 -7.72 5.00
N SER A 59 -9.62 -8.83 4.44
CA SER A 59 -10.14 -8.86 3.07
C SER A 59 -11.36 -7.96 2.87
N ASP A 60 -12.22 -7.83 3.88
CA ASP A 60 -13.40 -6.96 3.89
C ASP A 60 -13.06 -5.45 3.95
N GLN A 61 -11.85 -5.11 4.40
CA GLN A 61 -11.38 -3.72 4.50
C GLN A 61 -10.56 -3.26 3.29
N VAL A 62 -10.11 -4.16 2.41
CA VAL A 62 -9.12 -3.84 1.36
C VAL A 62 -9.61 -2.80 0.35
N ILE A 63 -10.91 -2.81 0.03
CA ILE A 63 -11.51 -1.86 -0.91
C ILE A 63 -11.57 -0.46 -0.30
N GLU A 64 -11.93 -0.35 0.98
CA GLU A 64 -11.92 0.92 1.69
C GLU A 64 -10.50 1.44 1.90
N ALA A 65 -9.57 0.54 2.23
CA ALA A 65 -8.15 0.84 2.31
C ALA A 65 -7.63 1.45 1.01
N ALA A 66 -8.00 0.86 -0.14
CA ALA A 66 -7.63 1.40 -1.44
C ALA A 66 -8.18 2.81 -1.66
N LYS A 67 -9.46 3.07 -1.37
CA LYS A 67 -10.08 4.41 -1.54
C LYS A 67 -9.42 5.47 -0.68
N VAL A 68 -9.24 5.18 0.61
CA VAL A 68 -8.60 6.07 1.58
C VAL A 68 -7.17 6.39 1.15
N VAL A 69 -6.44 5.38 0.66
CA VAL A 69 -5.07 5.56 0.17
C VAL A 69 -5.04 6.34 -1.14
N HIS A 70 -5.94 6.07 -2.09
CA HIS A 70 -6.07 6.88 -3.31
C HIS A 70 -6.30 8.35 -2.97
N THR A 71 -7.23 8.65 -2.07
CA THR A 71 -7.52 10.01 -1.59
C THR A 71 -6.29 10.65 -0.95
N ALA A 72 -5.58 9.91 -0.08
CA ALA A 72 -4.39 10.42 0.61
C ALA A 72 -3.24 10.78 -0.33
N PHE A 73 -3.18 10.15 -1.51
CA PHE A 73 -2.22 10.47 -2.57
C PHE A 73 -2.78 11.36 -3.68
N GLY A 74 -4.04 11.82 -3.58
CA GLY A 74 -4.70 12.64 -4.60
C GLY A 74 -4.94 11.91 -5.92
N LEU A 75 -5.15 10.59 -5.87
CA LEU A 75 -5.36 9.69 -7.01
C LEU A 75 -6.83 9.27 -7.18
N ASP A 76 -7.75 9.98 -6.53
CA ASP A 76 -9.20 9.75 -6.52
C ASP A 76 -9.98 10.75 -7.43
N GLY A 77 -9.26 11.62 -8.16
CA GLY A 77 -9.85 12.55 -9.13
C GLY A 77 -9.94 12.01 -10.56
N ASP A 78 -10.71 12.70 -11.42
CA ASP A 78 -10.94 12.37 -12.84
C ASP A 78 -9.72 12.61 -13.76
N SER A 79 -8.58 13.03 -13.22
CA SER A 79 -7.37 13.26 -14.01
C SER A 79 -6.69 11.94 -14.32
N GLU A 80 -6.56 11.59 -15.61
CA GLU A 80 -5.62 10.56 -16.04
C GLU A 80 -4.23 10.89 -15.46
N ALA A 81 -3.63 9.91 -14.79
CA ALA A 81 -2.26 10.05 -14.34
C ALA A 81 -1.37 10.22 -15.57
N VAL A 82 -0.74 11.39 -15.70
CA VAL A 82 0.22 11.64 -16.78
C VAL A 82 1.45 10.77 -16.51
N VAL A 83 1.53 9.65 -17.21
CA VAL A 83 2.70 8.77 -17.16
C VAL A 83 3.83 9.49 -17.90
N HIS A 84 4.72 10.13 -17.15
CA HIS A 84 6.03 10.53 -17.66
C HIS A 84 6.89 9.28 -17.84
N ALA A 85 6.54 8.45 -18.82
CA ALA A 85 7.44 7.42 -19.30
C ALA A 85 8.68 8.15 -19.79
N GLY A 86 9.78 8.07 -19.03
CA GLY A 86 11.08 8.48 -19.53
C GLY A 86 11.29 7.76 -20.86
N THR A 87 11.64 8.51 -21.90
CA THR A 87 12.00 7.94 -23.20
C THR A 87 13.06 6.89 -22.95
N GLY A 88 12.68 5.62 -23.10
CA GLY A 88 13.60 4.50 -22.94
C GLY A 88 14.85 4.76 -23.76
N ARG A 89 15.99 4.75 -23.09
CA ARG A 89 17.28 4.48 -23.70
C ARG A 89 17.77 3.17 -23.13
#